data_AF-A0A1P8U4N2-F1
#
_entry.id   AF-A0A1P8U4N2-F1
#
_cell.length_a   1.000
_cell.length_b   1.000
_cell.length_c   1.000
_cell.angle_alpha   90.00
_cell.angle_beta   90.00
_cell.angle_gamma   90.00
#
_symmetry.space_group_name_H-M   'P 1'
#
loop_
_entity.id
_entity.type
_entity.pdbx_description
1 polymer ?
#
loop_
_entity_poly.entity_id
_entity_poly.type
_entity_poly.pdbx_seq_one_letter_code
_entity_poly.pdbx_strand_id
1 'polypeptide(L)'
;MSETTPTTEYLNSATWLRGKKLTTAPLDSNLLDRELYDVDPVRRGAAYPRQRNYHGYFSMASTGEHVWHESLLERDCLMWLDWATDIVAISSQPMKLTTADGEVHYPDLLGLDANGTQTVYDVKPLARINEKARAQFAWTRDVCADIGWDYRVLTELPIQYKVNLTWFAQFRHHGHHPGAAEETSALEAFREGWTIHDAVRAMPAHSMARARSNVFHLLWTGALTCDMNARMSDRTLLHPRHTTRQEFPNALA
;
A
#
# COMPACT_ATOMS: atom_id res chain seq x y z
N MET A 1 -14.37 -9.44 42.84
CA MET A 1 -12.91 -9.27 42.74
C MET A 1 -12.49 -9.95 41.46
N SER A 2 -12.34 -9.21 40.37
CA SER A 2 -11.87 -9.76 39.10
C SER A 2 -10.35 -9.87 39.17
N GLU A 3 -9.83 -11.08 39.10
CA GLU A 3 -8.41 -11.33 38.89
C GLU A 3 -8.04 -10.82 37.50
N THR A 4 -7.36 -9.67 37.48
CA THR A 4 -6.60 -9.20 36.34
C THR A 4 -5.41 -10.16 36.19
N THR A 5 -5.48 -11.06 35.22
CA THR A 5 -4.33 -11.88 34.83
C THR A 5 -3.17 -10.95 34.47
N PRO A 6 -1.98 -11.09 35.08
CA PRO A 6 -0.84 -10.27 34.71
C PRO A 6 -0.45 -10.66 33.28
N THR A 7 -0.64 -9.74 32.34
CA THR A 7 -0.05 -9.83 31.01
C THR A 7 1.46 -9.94 31.23
N THR A 8 2.02 -11.13 31.04
CA THR A 8 3.47 -11.30 31.02
C THR A 8 3.95 -10.44 29.85
N GLU A 9 4.46 -9.24 30.14
CA GLU A 9 5.15 -8.43 29.15
C GLU A 9 6.42 -9.19 28.80
N TYR A 10 6.34 -10.00 27.76
CA TYR A 10 7.51 -10.54 27.12
C TYR A 10 8.35 -9.35 26.63
N LEU A 11 9.51 -9.15 27.22
CA LEU A 11 10.56 -8.34 26.62
C LEU A 11 10.97 -9.03 25.32
N ASN A 12 11.24 -8.26 24.26
CA ASN A 12 11.47 -8.77 22.91
C ASN A 12 10.27 -9.55 22.30
N SER A 13 9.14 -8.85 22.10
CA SER A 13 7.88 -9.48 21.64
C SER A 13 7.08 -8.67 20.64
N ALA A 14 6.21 -9.36 19.91
CA ALA A 14 5.13 -8.78 19.12
C ALA A 14 3.78 -9.06 19.80
N THR A 15 2.95 -8.01 19.93
CA THR A 15 1.57 -8.12 20.40
C THR A 15 0.60 -7.68 19.31
N TRP A 16 -0.41 -8.47 19.00
CA TRP A 16 -1.43 -8.14 17.98
C TRP A 16 -2.84 -8.45 18.45
N LEU A 17 -3.82 -7.85 17.77
CA LEU A 17 -5.25 -7.98 18.07
C LEU A 17 -5.96 -8.71 16.94
N ARG A 18 -6.72 -9.77 17.25
CA ARG A 18 -7.64 -10.42 16.31
C ARG A 18 -9.02 -10.52 16.97
N GLY A 19 -9.99 -9.79 16.46
CA GLY A 19 -11.28 -9.56 17.08
C GLY A 19 -11.14 -8.91 18.46
N LYS A 20 -11.39 -9.68 19.53
CA LYS A 20 -11.24 -9.23 20.92
C LYS A 20 -10.04 -9.85 21.64
N LYS A 21 -9.26 -10.69 20.95
CA LYS A 21 -8.16 -11.44 21.54
C LYS A 21 -6.84 -10.74 21.27
N LEU A 22 -6.22 -10.27 22.34
CA LEU A 22 -4.83 -9.81 22.32
C LEU A 22 -3.91 -11.03 22.47
N THR A 23 -2.94 -11.17 21.57
CA THR A 23 -1.96 -12.26 21.59
C THR A 23 -0.56 -11.65 21.60
N THR A 24 0.35 -12.24 22.38
CA THR A 24 1.76 -11.85 22.43
C THR A 24 2.62 -13.07 22.16
N ALA A 25 3.66 -12.90 21.34
CA ALA A 25 4.66 -13.93 21.08
C ALA A 25 6.06 -13.30 20.96
N PRO A 26 7.14 -14.09 21.16
CA PRO A 26 8.51 -13.64 20.93
C PRO A 26 8.73 -13.15 19.49
N LEU A 27 9.72 -12.27 19.30
CA LEU A 27 10.19 -11.88 17.96
C LEU A 27 11.06 -12.99 17.36
N ASP A 28 10.41 -13.96 16.73
CA ASP A 28 11.07 -15.07 16.02
C ASP A 28 10.32 -15.44 14.73
N SER A 29 10.89 -16.35 13.95
CA SER A 29 10.35 -16.78 12.65
C SER A 29 8.95 -17.40 12.71
N ASN A 30 8.47 -17.83 13.89
CA ASN A 30 7.10 -18.34 14.03
C ASN A 30 6.03 -17.25 13.83
N LEU A 31 6.43 -15.98 13.76
CA LEU A 31 5.54 -14.87 13.43
C LEU A 31 5.11 -14.87 11.95
N LEU A 32 5.87 -15.49 11.04
CA LEU A 32 5.49 -15.63 9.63
C LEU A 32 4.16 -16.38 9.45
N ASP A 33 3.89 -17.35 10.33
CA ASP A 33 2.69 -18.20 10.28
C ASP A 33 1.49 -17.62 11.06
N ARG A 34 1.55 -16.35 11.48
CA ARG A 34 0.49 -15.70 12.29
C ARG A 34 -0.47 -14.85 11.49
N GLU A 35 -0.25 -14.74 10.18
CA GLU A 35 -1.09 -14.01 9.24
C GLU A 35 -1.33 -12.57 9.70
N LEU A 36 -0.26 -11.88 10.10
CA LEU A 36 -0.35 -10.52 10.65
C LEU A 36 -0.77 -9.48 9.59
N TYR A 37 -0.88 -9.86 8.33
CA TYR A 37 -1.49 -9.09 7.24
C TYR A 37 -3.03 -9.09 7.28
N ASP A 38 -3.63 -9.87 8.19
CA ASP A 38 -5.08 -10.00 8.40
C ASP A 38 -5.40 -9.92 9.91
N VAL A 39 -5.23 -8.74 10.50
CA VAL A 39 -5.47 -8.49 11.93
C VAL A 39 -6.11 -7.12 12.14
N ASP A 40 -6.75 -6.94 13.29
CA ASP A 40 -7.29 -5.64 13.67
C ASP A 40 -6.15 -4.69 14.08
N PRO A 41 -6.27 -3.37 13.82
CA PRO A 41 -5.31 -2.40 14.31
C PRO A 41 -5.15 -2.49 15.83
N VAL A 42 -3.93 -2.80 16.29
CA VAL A 42 -3.65 -3.01 17.72
C VAL A 42 -3.85 -1.74 18.56
N ARG A 43 -3.79 -0.58 17.90
CA ARG A 43 -4.19 0.71 18.44
C ARG A 43 -5.04 1.44 17.40
N ARG A 44 -5.87 2.37 17.87
CA ARG A 44 -6.52 3.36 17.03
C ARG A 44 -6.26 4.72 17.65
N GLY A 45 -5.67 5.64 16.89
CA GLY A 45 -5.42 7.00 17.35
C GLY A 45 -6.72 7.69 17.79
N ALA A 46 -6.73 8.31 18.96
CA ALA A 46 -7.86 9.10 19.42
C ALA A 46 -8.05 10.33 18.48
N ALA A 47 -9.31 10.62 18.12
CA ALA A 47 -9.66 11.83 17.36
C ALA A 47 -9.95 12.99 18.34
N TYR A 48 -9.32 14.15 18.14
CA TYR A 48 -9.58 15.34 18.95
C TYR A 48 -9.64 16.65 18.13
N PRO A 49 -10.31 17.71 18.62
CA PRO A 49 -10.48 18.95 17.86
C PRO A 49 -9.15 19.60 17.45
N ARG A 50 -9.07 20.07 16.19
CA ARG A 50 -7.88 20.68 15.55
C ARG A 50 -6.69 19.74 15.34
N GLN A 51 -6.92 18.44 15.41
CA GLN A 51 -5.91 17.46 15.03
C GLN A 51 -5.49 17.70 13.57
N ARG A 52 -4.18 17.76 13.35
CA ARG A 52 -3.59 17.97 12.02
C ARG A 52 -3.63 16.70 11.15
N ASN A 53 -3.86 15.55 11.79
CA ASN A 53 -3.88 14.25 11.16
C ASN A 53 -5.30 13.94 10.66
N TYR A 54 -5.40 13.43 9.43
CA TYR A 54 -6.66 13.00 8.82
C TYR A 54 -6.77 11.48 8.95
N HIS A 55 -7.65 11.03 9.84
CA HIS A 55 -7.97 9.62 9.97
C HIS A 55 -9.02 9.23 8.93
N GLY A 56 -8.90 8.04 8.35
CA GLY A 56 -9.83 7.56 7.35
C GLY A 56 -9.63 6.11 7.00
N TYR A 57 -10.39 5.66 6.02
CA TYR A 57 -10.22 4.36 5.38
C TYR A 57 -9.92 4.57 3.90
N PHE A 58 -8.91 3.87 3.41
CA PHE A 58 -8.63 3.74 1.99
C PHE A 58 -9.24 2.42 1.49
N SER A 59 -10.13 2.51 0.50
CA SER A 59 -10.69 1.33 -0.16
C SER A 59 -9.69 0.82 -1.20
N MET A 60 -9.04 -0.30 -0.89
CA MET A 60 -8.10 -0.98 -1.77
C MET A 60 -8.84 -1.80 -2.82
N ALA A 61 -8.54 -1.55 -4.08
CA ALA A 61 -9.13 -2.28 -5.19
C ALA A 61 -8.56 -3.69 -5.33
N SER A 62 -7.28 -3.88 -4.99
CA SER A 62 -6.58 -5.17 -5.03
C SER A 62 -7.14 -6.20 -4.05
N THR A 63 -7.46 -5.78 -2.83
CA THR A 63 -7.94 -6.67 -1.76
C THR A 63 -9.46 -6.61 -1.54
N GLY A 64 -10.12 -5.54 -1.98
CA GLY A 64 -11.53 -5.26 -1.69
C GLY A 64 -11.78 -4.71 -0.28
N GLU A 65 -10.73 -4.55 0.52
CA GLU A 65 -10.81 -4.15 1.93
C GLU A 65 -10.73 -2.63 2.14
N HIS A 66 -11.16 -2.21 3.33
CA HIS A 66 -11.00 -0.83 3.80
C HIS A 66 -9.86 -0.77 4.82
N VAL A 67 -8.71 -0.24 4.40
CA VAL A 67 -7.51 -0.15 5.24
C VAL A 67 -7.49 1.19 5.95
N TRP A 68 -7.35 1.17 7.27
CA TRP A 68 -7.33 2.39 8.07
C TRP A 68 -5.99 3.12 7.94
N HIS A 69 -6.02 4.45 8.02
CA HIS A 69 -4.84 5.31 8.04
C HIS A 69 -5.00 6.48 9.01
N GLU A 70 -3.91 6.92 9.64
CA GLU A 70 -3.84 8.09 10.53
C GLU A 70 -3.48 9.37 9.78
N SER A 71 -2.87 9.28 8.60
CA SER A 71 -2.40 10.44 7.87
C SER A 71 -2.71 10.39 6.37
N LEU A 72 -2.73 11.56 5.73
CA LEU A 72 -2.85 11.64 4.27
C LEU A 72 -1.63 11.02 3.57
N LEU A 73 -0.46 11.02 4.21
CA LEU A 73 0.74 10.38 3.67
C LEU A 73 0.58 8.86 3.65
N GLU A 74 0.09 8.26 4.73
CA GLU A 74 -0.25 6.83 4.76
C GLU A 74 -1.30 6.47 3.70
N ARG A 75 -2.35 7.29 3.56
CA ARG A 75 -3.34 7.10 2.48
C ARG A 75 -2.70 7.13 1.09
N ASP A 76 -1.79 8.08 0.84
CA ASP A 76 -1.11 8.17 -0.46
C ASP A 76 -0.16 6.97 -0.69
N CYS A 77 0.47 6.45 0.38
CA CYS A 77 1.28 5.23 0.31
C CYS A 77 0.42 3.99 0.05
N LEU A 78 -0.73 3.85 0.73
CA LEU A 78 -1.72 2.79 0.45
C LEU A 78 -2.19 2.84 -1.00
N MET A 79 -2.49 4.03 -1.52
CA MET A 79 -2.87 4.21 -2.92
C MET A 79 -1.77 3.80 -3.88
N TRP A 80 -0.49 4.02 -3.54
CA TRP A 80 0.63 3.53 -4.33
C TRP A 80 0.75 2.02 -4.25
N LEU A 81 0.64 1.44 -3.05
CA LEU A 81 0.70 -0.02 -2.85
C LEU A 81 -0.38 -0.72 -3.69
N ASP A 82 -1.61 -0.21 -3.66
CA ASP A 82 -2.76 -0.77 -4.40
C ASP A 82 -2.57 -0.75 -5.93
N TRP A 83 -1.76 0.18 -6.44
CA TRP A 83 -1.55 0.39 -7.88
C TRP A 83 -0.24 -0.22 -8.41
N ALA A 84 0.83 -0.19 -7.61
CA ALA A 84 2.19 -0.53 -8.05
C ALA A 84 2.71 -1.87 -7.54
N THR A 85 1.96 -2.59 -6.72
CA THR A 85 2.38 -3.87 -6.15
C THR A 85 1.37 -4.97 -6.44
N ASP A 86 1.76 -6.22 -6.18
CA ASP A 86 0.94 -7.41 -6.26
C ASP A 86 0.42 -7.84 -4.87
N ILE A 87 0.15 -6.87 -3.99
CA ILE A 87 -0.42 -7.11 -2.66
C ILE A 87 -1.79 -7.79 -2.77
N VAL A 88 -1.97 -8.85 -2.00
CA VAL A 88 -3.22 -9.63 -1.90
C VAL A 88 -3.89 -9.53 -0.53
N ALA A 89 -3.15 -9.11 0.51
CA ALA A 89 -3.69 -8.79 1.82
C ALA A 89 -2.85 -7.71 2.49
N ILE A 90 -3.45 -6.86 3.31
CA ILE A 90 -2.74 -5.83 4.06
C ILE A 90 -3.53 -5.44 5.31
N SER A 91 -2.81 -5.21 6.39
CA SER A 91 -3.36 -4.70 7.65
C SER A 91 -2.64 -3.41 8.06
N SER A 92 -3.38 -2.53 8.72
CA SER A 92 -2.84 -1.29 9.30
C SER A 92 -2.58 -1.46 10.78
N GLN A 93 -1.42 -1.00 11.26
CA GLN A 93 -0.96 -1.13 12.63
C GLN A 93 -1.11 -2.56 13.17
N PRO A 94 -0.51 -3.54 12.47
CA PRO A 94 -0.74 -4.98 12.70
C PRO A 94 -0.38 -5.41 14.12
N MET A 95 0.63 -4.77 14.70
CA MET A 95 1.26 -5.23 15.93
C MET A 95 1.97 -4.11 16.69
N LYS A 96 2.18 -4.36 17.97
CA LYS A 96 3.09 -3.63 18.84
C LYS A 96 4.37 -4.46 18.98
N LEU A 97 5.48 -3.96 18.46
CA LEU A 97 6.80 -4.53 18.70
C LEU A 97 7.40 -3.91 19.97
N THR A 98 7.97 -4.74 20.84
CA THR A 98 8.60 -4.33 22.11
C THR A 98 10.02 -4.87 22.17
N THR A 99 11.02 -4.01 22.36
CA THR A 99 12.43 -4.41 22.48
C THR A 99 12.71 -5.15 23.79
N ALA A 100 13.91 -5.72 23.92
CA ALA A 100 14.40 -6.24 25.19
C ALA A 100 14.50 -5.15 26.28
N ASP A 101 14.77 -3.90 25.89
CA ASP A 101 14.88 -2.74 26.78
C ASP A 101 13.55 -2.04 27.06
N GLY A 102 12.43 -2.58 26.53
CA GLY A 102 11.08 -2.05 26.73
C GLY A 102 10.69 -0.87 25.83
N GLU A 103 11.49 -0.53 24.83
CA GLU A 103 11.08 0.43 23.80
C GLU A 103 9.99 -0.17 22.91
N VAL A 104 9.04 0.66 22.50
CA VAL A 104 7.85 0.22 21.76
C VAL A 104 7.76 0.90 20.41
N HIS A 105 7.44 0.10 19.39
CA HIS A 105 7.16 0.55 18.04
C HIS A 105 5.88 -0.10 17.50
N TYR A 106 5.14 0.66 16.71
CA TYR A 106 3.96 0.18 16.00
C TYR A 106 4.24 0.40 14.51
N PRO A 107 4.55 -0.66 13.75
CA PRO A 107 4.67 -0.55 12.31
C PRO A 107 3.36 -0.05 11.69
N ASP A 108 3.45 0.74 10.63
CA ASP A 108 2.25 1.35 10.06
C ASP A 108 1.41 0.34 9.26
N LEU A 109 2.04 -0.55 8.48
CA LEU A 109 1.36 -1.56 7.67
C LEU A 109 2.15 -2.88 7.64
N LEU A 110 1.45 -4.01 7.41
CA LEU A 110 2.07 -5.26 6.95
C LEU A 110 1.25 -5.82 5.79
N GLY A 111 1.91 -6.00 4.64
CA GLY A 111 1.31 -6.52 3.41
C GLY A 111 1.83 -7.90 3.05
N LEU A 112 0.99 -8.69 2.39
CA LEU A 112 1.32 -9.96 1.74
C LEU A 112 1.26 -9.76 0.22
N ASP A 113 2.37 -10.00 -0.45
CA ASP A 113 2.45 -10.04 -1.91
C ASP A 113 1.95 -11.41 -2.44
N ALA A 114 1.48 -11.45 -3.70
CA ALA A 114 1.00 -12.67 -4.34
C ALA A 114 2.03 -13.80 -4.42
N ASN A 115 3.33 -13.47 -4.36
CA ASN A 115 4.43 -14.44 -4.32
C ASN A 115 4.70 -15.02 -2.90
N GLY A 116 3.96 -14.59 -1.89
CA GLY A 116 4.11 -15.02 -0.49
C GLY A 116 5.01 -14.13 0.36
N THR A 117 5.63 -13.09 -0.20
CA THR A 117 6.49 -12.16 0.55
C THR A 117 5.63 -11.33 1.51
N GLN A 118 5.99 -11.35 2.80
CA GLN A 118 5.40 -10.48 3.81
C GLN A 118 6.31 -9.28 4.02
N THR A 119 5.79 -8.06 3.82
CA THR A 119 6.55 -6.81 3.97
C THR A 119 5.95 -5.93 5.06
N VAL A 120 6.79 -5.51 6.00
CA VAL A 120 6.48 -4.45 6.97
C VAL A 120 6.79 -3.10 6.35
N TYR A 121 5.85 -2.16 6.46
CA TYR A 121 6.02 -0.79 5.99
C TYR A 121 5.88 0.20 7.14
N ASP A 122 6.86 1.10 7.24
CA ASP A 122 6.76 2.33 8.03
C ASP A 122 6.58 3.52 7.10
N VAL A 123 5.75 4.47 7.49
CA VAL A 123 5.47 5.69 6.74
C VAL A 123 5.99 6.89 7.50
N LYS A 124 6.92 7.63 6.90
CA LYS A 124 7.51 8.81 7.55
C LYS A 124 7.68 9.97 6.59
N PRO A 125 7.21 11.19 6.95
CA PRO A 125 7.56 12.38 6.21
C PRO A 125 9.08 12.57 6.18
N LEU A 126 9.66 12.82 5.01
CA LEU A 126 11.11 12.94 4.83
C LEU A 126 11.74 13.96 5.79
N ALA A 127 11.07 15.09 5.99
CA ALA A 127 11.50 16.15 6.90
C ALA A 127 11.51 15.75 8.40
N ARG A 128 10.90 14.61 8.76
CA ARG A 128 10.83 14.08 10.13
C ARG A 128 11.74 12.88 10.35
N ILE A 129 12.59 12.53 9.38
CA ILE A 129 13.59 11.48 9.51
C ILE A 129 14.84 12.06 10.16
N ASN A 130 14.87 12.03 11.49
CA ASN A 130 16.03 12.38 12.31
C ASN A 130 16.80 11.11 12.74
N GLU A 131 17.89 11.29 13.49
CA GLU A 131 18.73 10.18 13.97
C GLU A 131 17.93 9.14 14.77
N LYS A 132 17.04 9.59 15.66
CA LYS A 132 16.15 8.70 16.42
C LYS A 132 15.25 7.87 15.50
N ALA A 133 14.67 8.48 14.46
CA ALA A 133 13.86 7.75 13.49
C ALA A 133 14.70 6.72 12.73
N ARG A 134 15.92 7.08 12.32
CA ARG A 134 16.84 6.14 11.65
C ARG A 134 17.24 4.97 12.52
N ALA A 135 17.52 5.21 13.80
CA ALA A 135 17.82 4.15 14.77
C ALA A 135 16.62 3.20 14.95
N GLN A 136 15.40 3.74 15.05
CA GLN A 136 14.19 2.93 15.11
C GLN A 136 14.01 2.10 13.83
N PHE A 137 14.21 2.68 12.64
CA PHE A 137 14.11 1.95 11.38
C PHE A 137 15.16 0.85 11.24
N ALA A 138 16.40 1.09 11.69
CA ALA A 138 17.46 0.09 11.69
C ALA A 138 17.07 -1.09 12.59
N TRP A 139 16.59 -0.81 13.80
CA TRP A 139 16.12 -1.86 14.70
C TRP A 139 14.93 -2.64 14.11
N THR A 140 13.92 -1.95 13.55
CA THR A 140 12.77 -2.64 12.93
C THR A 140 13.22 -3.50 11.76
N ARG A 141 14.21 -3.05 10.97
CA ARG A 141 14.80 -3.83 9.87
C ARG A 141 15.45 -5.12 10.37
N ASP A 142 16.24 -5.04 11.45
CA ASP A 142 16.91 -6.20 12.02
C ASP A 142 15.87 -7.21 12.54
N VAL A 143 14.83 -6.75 13.23
CA VAL A 143 13.71 -7.58 13.67
C VAL A 143 13.01 -8.25 12.48
N CYS A 144 12.72 -7.50 11.41
CA CYS A 144 12.09 -8.07 10.22
C CYS A 144 12.97 -9.13 9.57
N ALA A 145 14.28 -8.88 9.46
CA ALA A 145 15.23 -9.83 8.89
C ALA A 145 15.30 -11.13 9.70
N ASP A 146 15.32 -11.05 11.04
CA ASP A 146 15.34 -12.21 11.93
C ASP A 146 14.05 -13.05 11.84
N ILE A 147 12.90 -12.40 11.62
CA ILE A 147 11.60 -13.07 11.43
C ILE A 147 11.49 -13.67 10.02
N GLY A 148 12.11 -13.03 9.02
CA GLY A 148 11.97 -13.35 7.60
C GLY A 148 10.98 -12.46 6.83
N TRP A 149 10.66 -11.27 7.37
CA TRP A 149 9.89 -10.24 6.67
C TRP A 149 10.80 -9.30 5.87
N ASP A 150 10.28 -8.79 4.75
CA ASP A 150 10.82 -7.61 4.10
C ASP A 150 10.49 -6.36 4.92
N TYR A 151 11.33 -5.33 4.83
CA TYR A 151 11.10 -4.04 5.50
C TYR A 151 11.35 -2.86 4.59
N ARG A 152 10.40 -1.92 4.56
CA ARG A 152 10.46 -0.71 3.74
C ARG A 152 9.98 0.52 4.50
N VAL A 153 10.67 1.64 4.32
CA VAL A 153 10.22 2.95 4.80
C VAL A 153 9.73 3.78 3.62
N LEU A 154 8.45 4.16 3.66
CA LEU A 154 7.79 4.97 2.63
C LEU A 154 7.77 6.44 3.05
N THR A 155 8.00 7.31 2.07
CA THR A 155 8.00 8.78 2.24
C THR A 155 7.06 9.42 1.22
N GLU A 156 7.08 10.74 1.10
CA GLU A 156 6.26 11.45 0.12
C GLU A 156 6.56 11.01 -1.33
N LEU A 157 5.50 10.79 -2.11
CA LEU A 157 5.61 10.66 -3.57
C LEU A 157 6.01 12.00 -4.21
N PRO A 158 6.75 11.99 -5.34
CA PRO A 158 6.97 13.20 -6.12
C PRO A 158 5.64 13.88 -6.50
N ILE A 159 5.61 15.21 -6.53
CA ILE A 159 4.36 15.98 -6.62
C ILE A 159 3.51 15.58 -7.85
N GLN A 160 4.16 15.44 -9.01
CA GLN A 160 3.49 15.09 -10.27
C GLN A 160 3.03 13.64 -10.28
N TYR A 161 3.83 12.75 -9.69
CA TYR A 161 3.49 11.35 -9.50
C TYR A 161 2.21 11.19 -8.69
N LYS A 162 2.13 11.89 -7.55
CA LYS A 162 0.94 11.92 -6.70
C LYS A 162 -0.30 12.44 -7.45
N VAL A 163 -0.16 13.49 -8.25
CA VAL A 163 -1.26 14.03 -9.07
C VAL A 163 -1.78 12.98 -10.05
N ASN A 164 -0.89 12.33 -10.79
CA ASN A 164 -1.25 11.30 -11.77
C ASN A 164 -1.86 10.07 -11.09
N LEU A 165 -1.27 9.61 -9.98
CA LEU A 165 -1.78 8.47 -9.22
C LEU A 165 -3.17 8.76 -8.62
N THR A 166 -3.38 9.97 -8.08
CA THR A 166 -4.71 10.40 -7.58
C THR A 166 -5.73 10.40 -8.71
N TRP A 167 -5.33 10.78 -9.94
CA TRP A 167 -6.21 10.69 -11.11
C TRP A 167 -6.54 9.24 -11.47
N PHE A 168 -5.54 8.35 -11.53
CA PHE A 168 -5.75 6.93 -11.83
C PHE A 168 -6.63 6.24 -10.80
N ALA A 169 -6.47 6.58 -9.53
CA ALA A 169 -7.28 6.02 -8.45
C ALA A 169 -8.79 6.23 -8.69
N GLN A 170 -9.19 7.27 -9.42
CA GLN A 170 -10.60 7.50 -9.75
C GLN A 170 -11.21 6.41 -10.63
N PHE A 171 -10.38 5.60 -11.29
CA PHE A 171 -10.80 4.55 -12.22
C PHE A 171 -10.52 3.14 -11.69
N ARG A 172 -10.15 2.99 -10.40
CA ARG A 172 -9.78 1.70 -9.80
C ARG A 172 -10.93 0.69 -9.67
N HIS A 173 -12.17 1.17 -9.62
CA HIS A 173 -13.33 0.30 -9.45
C HIS A 173 -13.51 -0.63 -10.67
N HIS A 174 -13.75 -1.93 -10.44
CA HIS A 174 -13.92 -2.97 -11.48
C HIS A 174 -14.98 -2.63 -12.54
N GLY A 175 -15.97 -1.80 -12.20
CA GLY A 175 -16.96 -1.27 -13.15
C GLY A 175 -16.40 -0.35 -14.26
N HIS A 176 -15.12 0.03 -14.20
CA HIS A 176 -14.41 0.70 -15.29
C HIS A 176 -13.65 -0.28 -16.20
N HIS A 177 -13.60 -1.57 -15.85
CA HIS A 177 -12.96 -2.59 -16.68
C HIS A 177 -13.70 -2.73 -18.02
N PRO A 178 -12.99 -2.80 -19.17
CA PRO A 178 -13.62 -2.95 -20.48
C PRO A 178 -14.33 -4.30 -20.68
N GLY A 179 -13.88 -5.33 -19.98
CA GLY A 179 -14.22 -6.73 -20.22
C GLY A 179 -13.00 -7.46 -20.79
N ALA A 180 -12.85 -8.77 -20.52
CA ALA A 180 -11.65 -9.50 -20.90
C ALA A 180 -11.45 -9.56 -22.43
N ALA A 181 -12.55 -9.68 -23.20
CA ALA A 181 -12.49 -9.71 -24.66
C ALA A 181 -12.10 -8.35 -25.24
N GLU A 182 -12.70 -7.28 -24.72
CA GLU A 182 -12.42 -5.90 -25.12
C GLU A 182 -11.02 -5.46 -24.73
N GLU A 183 -10.53 -5.85 -23.55
CA GLU A 183 -9.14 -5.63 -23.13
C GLU A 183 -8.18 -6.33 -24.09
N THR A 184 -8.38 -7.62 -24.33
CA THR A 184 -7.52 -8.42 -25.24
C THR A 184 -7.46 -7.76 -26.62
N SER A 185 -8.61 -7.42 -27.19
CA SER A 185 -8.71 -6.73 -28.47
C SER A 185 -8.00 -5.38 -28.48
N ALA A 186 -8.15 -4.58 -27.42
CA ALA A 186 -7.49 -3.27 -27.30
C ALA A 186 -5.96 -3.40 -27.18
N LEU A 187 -5.46 -4.39 -26.42
CA LEU A 187 -4.04 -4.65 -26.24
C LEU A 187 -3.40 -5.23 -27.51
N GLU A 188 -4.09 -6.10 -28.25
CA GLU A 188 -3.64 -6.61 -29.56
C GLU A 188 -3.61 -5.51 -30.64
N ALA A 189 -4.54 -4.56 -30.56
CA ALA A 189 -4.57 -3.40 -31.46
C ALA A 189 -3.50 -2.34 -31.13
N PHE A 190 -2.94 -2.37 -29.92
CA PHE A 190 -1.96 -1.39 -29.47
C PHE A 190 -0.73 -1.33 -30.38
N ARG A 191 -0.20 -0.14 -30.62
CA ARG A 191 1.04 0.06 -31.38
C ARG A 191 1.99 0.98 -30.63
N GLU A 192 3.28 0.80 -30.85
CA GLU A 192 4.30 1.72 -30.33
C GLU A 192 4.00 3.16 -30.74
N GLY A 193 4.17 4.10 -29.81
CA GLY A 193 3.89 5.52 -30.03
C GLY A 193 2.43 5.93 -29.81
N TRP A 194 1.54 5.02 -29.45
CA TRP A 194 0.16 5.37 -29.11
C TRP A 194 0.08 6.30 -27.92
N THR A 195 -0.78 7.30 -28.06
CA THR A 195 -1.12 8.23 -26.98
C THR A 195 -2.39 7.79 -26.25
N ILE A 196 -2.71 8.44 -25.13
CA ILE A 196 -4.03 8.31 -24.48
C ILE A 196 -5.16 8.56 -25.49
N HIS A 197 -5.03 9.57 -26.35
CA HIS A 197 -6.03 9.86 -27.38
C HIS A 197 -6.26 8.67 -28.33
N ASP A 198 -5.17 8.07 -28.82
CA ASP A 198 -5.25 6.96 -29.77
C ASP A 198 -5.87 5.73 -29.13
N ALA A 199 -5.45 5.39 -27.90
CA ALA A 199 -6.02 4.28 -27.14
C ALA A 199 -7.51 4.47 -26.86
N VAL A 200 -7.95 5.68 -26.50
CA VAL A 200 -9.38 5.98 -26.27
C VAL A 200 -10.20 5.82 -27.56
N ARG A 201 -9.65 6.17 -28.72
CA ARG A 201 -10.35 6.01 -30.00
C ARG A 201 -10.42 4.57 -30.47
N ALA A 202 -9.40 3.77 -30.15
CA ALA A 202 -9.34 2.36 -30.50
C ALA A 202 -10.14 1.46 -29.55
N MET A 203 -10.41 1.92 -28.32
CA MET A 203 -11.10 1.14 -27.30
C MET A 203 -12.53 0.78 -27.71
N PRO A 204 -12.89 -0.51 -27.80
CA PRO A 204 -14.26 -0.93 -28.09
C PRO A 204 -15.17 -0.60 -26.91
N ALA A 205 -15.92 0.50 -27.02
CA ALA A 205 -16.86 0.94 -25.99
C ALA A 205 -18.07 1.65 -26.61
N HIS A 206 -19.20 1.63 -25.89
CA HIS A 206 -20.46 2.25 -26.33
C HIS A 206 -20.43 3.80 -26.31
N SER A 207 -19.40 4.43 -25.76
CA SER A 207 -19.20 5.88 -25.78
C SER A 207 -17.74 6.27 -25.57
N MET A 208 -17.35 7.48 -25.99
CA MET A 208 -16.01 8.03 -25.74
C MET A 208 -15.70 8.21 -24.25
N ALA A 209 -16.71 8.55 -23.44
CA ALA A 209 -16.53 8.66 -21.99
C ALA A 209 -16.21 7.29 -21.37
N ARG A 210 -16.92 6.23 -21.79
CA ARG A 210 -16.63 4.86 -21.35
C ARG A 210 -15.26 4.40 -21.84
N ALA A 211 -14.94 4.61 -23.11
CA ALA A 211 -13.62 4.29 -23.66
C ALA A 211 -12.49 4.92 -22.83
N ARG A 212 -12.65 6.19 -22.45
CA ARG A 212 -11.71 6.91 -21.60
C ARG A 212 -11.59 6.31 -20.20
N SER A 213 -12.71 5.98 -19.57
CA SER A 213 -12.71 5.27 -18.29
C SER A 213 -11.99 3.92 -18.39
N ASN A 214 -12.22 3.17 -19.45
CA ASN A 214 -11.59 1.86 -19.67
C ASN A 214 -10.07 2.02 -19.81
N VAL A 215 -9.59 2.97 -20.63
CA VAL A 215 -8.14 3.22 -20.78
C VAL A 215 -7.49 3.61 -19.45
N PHE A 216 -8.13 4.48 -18.65
CA PHE A 216 -7.59 4.81 -17.33
C PHE A 216 -7.67 3.66 -16.32
N HIS A 217 -8.65 2.75 -16.46
CA HIS A 217 -8.67 1.52 -15.68
C HIS A 217 -7.50 0.61 -16.06
N LEU A 218 -7.17 0.48 -17.34
CA LEU A 218 -6.00 -0.28 -17.80
C LEU A 218 -4.67 0.34 -17.34
N LEU A 219 -4.61 1.67 -17.19
CA LEU A 219 -3.48 2.35 -16.54
C LEU A 219 -3.40 2.08 -15.04
N TRP A 220 -4.56 1.92 -14.38
CA TRP A 220 -4.64 1.55 -12.97
C TRP A 220 -4.22 0.09 -12.74
N THR A 221 -4.76 -0.87 -13.48
CA THR A 221 -4.38 -2.30 -13.36
C THR A 221 -2.96 -2.56 -13.88
N GLY A 222 -2.38 -1.59 -14.58
CA GLY A 222 -1.07 -1.71 -15.18
C GLY A 222 -1.07 -2.54 -16.46
N ALA A 223 -2.19 -2.81 -17.10
CA ALA A 223 -2.19 -3.36 -18.47
C ALA A 223 -1.57 -2.38 -19.48
N LEU A 224 -1.70 -1.08 -19.20
CA LEU A 224 -1.01 0.01 -19.89
C LEU A 224 -0.20 0.83 -18.87
N THR A 225 0.84 1.52 -19.33
CA THR A 225 1.65 2.44 -18.51
C THR A 225 1.97 3.72 -19.24
N CYS A 226 2.37 4.75 -18.49
CA CYS A 226 2.94 5.98 -19.00
C CYS A 226 3.97 6.54 -18.00
N ASP A 227 4.70 7.58 -18.40
CA ASP A 227 5.57 8.33 -17.49
C ASP A 227 4.75 9.07 -16.42
N MET A 228 4.88 8.61 -15.17
CA MET A 228 4.19 9.18 -14.01
C MET A 228 4.81 10.49 -13.51
N ASN A 229 6.03 10.83 -13.93
CA ASN A 229 6.71 12.06 -13.52
C ASN A 229 6.43 13.23 -14.46
N ALA A 230 5.84 12.98 -15.62
CA ALA A 230 5.40 14.01 -16.56
C ALA A 230 3.92 14.39 -16.35
N ARG A 231 3.56 15.63 -16.72
CA ARG A 231 2.17 16.05 -16.75
C ARG A 231 1.41 15.24 -17.80
N MET A 232 0.32 14.59 -17.38
CA MET A 232 -0.55 13.85 -18.29
C MET A 232 -1.42 14.75 -19.18
N SER A 233 -1.61 14.32 -20.42
CA SER A 233 -2.53 14.90 -21.40
C SER A 233 -2.98 13.83 -22.41
N ASP A 234 -3.87 14.19 -23.34
CA ASP A 234 -4.25 13.31 -24.45
C ASP A 234 -3.07 12.88 -25.33
N ARG A 235 -1.96 13.62 -25.29
CA ARG A 235 -0.72 13.31 -26.05
C ARG A 235 0.27 12.45 -25.26
N THR A 236 -0.05 12.08 -24.02
CA THR A 236 0.82 11.22 -23.21
C THR A 236 0.97 9.88 -23.88
N LEU A 237 2.21 9.48 -24.12
CA LEU A 237 2.56 8.18 -24.69
C LEU A 237 2.23 7.07 -23.70
N LEU A 238 1.73 5.98 -24.26
CA LEU A 238 1.44 4.76 -23.55
C LEU A 238 2.46 3.68 -23.92
N HIS A 239 2.67 2.76 -23.00
CA HIS A 239 3.48 1.57 -23.20
C HIS A 239 2.73 0.34 -22.69
N PRO A 240 2.80 -0.81 -23.36
CA PRO A 240 2.33 -2.07 -22.79
C PRO A 240 3.20 -2.38 -21.57
N ARG A 241 2.59 -2.86 -20.48
CA ARG A 241 3.36 -3.25 -19.30
C ARG A 241 3.66 -4.73 -19.35
N HIS A 242 4.91 -5.08 -19.06
CA HIS A 242 5.33 -6.48 -18.94
C HIS A 242 5.44 -6.97 -17.48
N THR A 243 5.35 -6.07 -16.48
CA THR A 243 5.47 -6.41 -15.05
C THR A 243 4.57 -5.52 -14.17
N THR A 244 3.84 -6.10 -13.22
CA THR A 244 2.90 -5.39 -12.32
C THR A 244 3.58 -4.62 -11.17
N ARG A 245 4.84 -4.92 -10.85
CA ARG A 245 5.58 -4.28 -9.75
C ARG A 245 6.30 -2.99 -10.21
N GLN A 246 6.19 -1.91 -9.44
CA GLN A 246 7.07 -0.74 -9.55
C GLN A 246 7.87 -0.57 -8.26
N GLU A 247 9.08 -0.02 -8.37
CA GLU A 247 9.81 0.45 -7.20
C GLU A 247 9.17 1.74 -6.67
N PHE A 248 9.19 1.90 -5.34
CA PHE A 248 8.70 3.13 -4.74
C PHE A 248 9.60 4.29 -5.17
N PRO A 249 9.08 5.37 -5.78
CA PRO A 249 9.89 6.38 -6.46
C PRO A 249 10.81 7.21 -5.54
N ASN A 250 10.80 6.95 -4.22
CA ASN A 250 11.68 7.52 -3.20
C ASN A 250 12.00 6.51 -2.07
N ALA A 251 12.16 5.21 -2.38
CA ALA A 251 12.52 4.23 -1.35
C ALA A 251 13.84 4.65 -0.67
N LEU A 252 13.81 4.89 0.64
CA LEU A 252 15.03 5.00 1.42
C LEU A 252 15.54 3.58 1.64
N ALA A 253 16.74 3.30 1.13
CA ALA A 253 17.47 2.05 1.43
C ALA A 253 17.71 1.92 2.93
#